data_AF-A0A5B0EQA7-F1
#
_entry.id   AF-A0A5B0EQA7-F1
#
_cell.length_a   1.000
_cell.length_b   1.000
_cell.length_c   1.000
_cell.angle_alpha   90.00
_cell.angle_beta   90.00
_cell.angle_gamma   90.00
#
_symmetry.space_group_name_H-M   'P 1'
#
loop_
_entity.id
_entity.type
_entity.pdbx_description
1 polymer ?
#
loop_
_entity_poly.entity_id
_entity_poly.type
_entity_poly.pdbx_seq_one_letter_code
_entity_poly.pdbx_strand_id
1 'polypeptide(L)' 'STNTRNGTRSKTVISDAVGEIEISVPRDRASTFEPQIVRKRQRRLGDVDEIVLSLYAKGLTTGEISA' A
#
# COMPACT_ATOMS: atom_id res chain seq x y z
N SER A 1 4.82 29.53 9.97
CA SER A 1 4.69 28.22 9.29
C SER A 1 3.28 27.69 9.51
N THR A 2 2.44 27.68 8.48
CA THR A 2 0.98 27.42 8.62
C THR A 2 0.60 25.95 8.41
N ASN A 3 1.57 25.02 8.53
CA ASN A 3 1.29 23.60 8.37
C ASN A 3 1.13 22.92 9.74
N THR A 4 0.00 22.25 9.91
CA THR A 4 -0.40 21.60 11.17
C THR A 4 -0.99 20.22 10.89
N ARG A 5 -1.13 19.39 11.92
CA ARG A 5 -1.81 18.10 11.81
C ARG A 5 -3.29 18.32 11.45
N ASN A 6 -3.79 17.56 10.50
CA ASN A 6 -5.15 17.65 9.98
C ASN A 6 -5.87 16.28 10.11
N GLY A 7 -5.78 15.71 11.32
CA GLY A 7 -6.39 14.43 11.68
C GLY A 7 -5.73 13.22 11.03
N THR A 8 -6.48 12.11 11.02
CA THR A 8 -6.10 10.82 10.43
C THR A 8 -7.13 10.36 9.41
N ARG A 9 -6.73 9.44 8.53
CA ARG A 9 -7.61 8.74 7.60
C ARG A 9 -7.44 7.24 7.80
N SER A 10 -8.54 6.49 7.81
CA SER A 10 -8.48 5.04 7.77
C SER A 10 -7.93 4.54 6.42
N LYS A 11 -7.16 3.46 6.49
CA LYS A 11 -6.60 2.78 5.33
C LYS A 11 -6.48 1.30 5.64
N THR A 12 -7.18 0.47 4.88
CA THR A 12 -6.97 -0.97 4.89
C THR A 12 -5.74 -1.31 4.06
N VAL A 13 -4.83 -2.09 4.63
CA VAL A 13 -3.64 -2.66 4.00
C VAL A 13 -3.68 -4.18 4.13
N ILE A 14 -3.19 -4.88 3.12
CA ILE A 14 -3.03 -6.34 3.13
C ILE A 14 -1.57 -6.62 3.45
N SER A 15 -1.32 -7.45 4.47
CA SER A 15 0.00 -7.96 4.83
C SER A 15 0.04 -9.47 4.70
N ASP A 16 1.18 -10.02 4.30
CA ASP A 16 1.32 -11.47 4.12
C ASP A 16 1.20 -12.26 5.44
N ALA A 17 1.56 -11.64 6.57
CA ALA A 17 1.59 -12.29 7.87
C ALA A 17 0.22 -12.35 8.58
N VAL A 18 -0.62 -11.34 8.39
CA VAL A 18 -1.85 -11.15 9.20
C VAL A 18 -3.09 -10.92 8.31
N GLY A 19 -2.93 -10.81 7.00
CA GLY A 19 -4.01 -10.49 6.08
C GLY A 19 -4.38 -9.01 6.13
N GLU A 20 -5.68 -8.70 6.08
CA GLU A 20 -6.20 -7.34 6.08
C GLU A 20 -6.08 -6.67 7.46
N ILE A 21 -5.50 -5.47 7.48
CA ILE A 21 -5.34 -4.63 8.67
C ILE A 21 -5.81 -3.22 8.35
N GLU A 22 -6.63 -2.65 9.23
CA GLU A 22 -6.98 -1.23 9.17
C GLU A 22 -5.97 -0.38 9.98
N ILE A 23 -5.41 0.65 9.35
CA ILE A 23 -4.50 1.61 10.00
C ILE A 23 -5.02 3.04 9.91
N SER A 24 -4.69 3.85 10.91
CA SER A 24 -4.94 5.29 10.93
C SER A 24 -3.72 6.05 10.40
N VAL A 25 -3.85 6.67 9.23
CA VAL A 25 -2.75 7.42 8.58
C VAL A 25 -2.87 8.91 8.89
N PRO A 26 -1.87 9.55 9.51
CA PRO A 26 -1.89 10.99 9.77
C PRO A 26 -1.71 11.78 8.47
N ARG A 27 -2.29 12.98 8.43
CA ARG A 27 -2.08 13.95 7.35
C ARG A 27 -1.84 15.35 7.89
N ASP A 28 -1.14 16.16 7.13
CA ASP A 28 -0.92 17.58 7.39
C ASP A 28 -1.93 18.44 6.61
N ARG A 29 -2.13 19.69 7.02
CA ARG A 29 -3.09 20.61 6.38
C ARG A 29 -2.70 20.93 4.94
N ALA A 30 -1.40 21.06 4.68
CA ALA A 30 -0.85 21.31 3.36
C ALA A 30 -0.76 20.05 2.47
N SER A 31 -1.07 18.86 2.99
CA SER A 31 -0.97 17.57 2.28
C SER A 31 0.44 17.24 1.73
N THR A 32 1.46 17.80 2.36
CA THR A 32 2.88 17.65 1.99
C THR A 32 3.57 16.47 2.68
N PHE A 33 2.99 15.92 3.75
CA PHE A 33 3.56 14.78 4.47
C PHE A 33 3.61 13.53 3.58
N GLU A 34 4.75 12.85 3.54
CA GLU A 34 4.94 11.58 2.82
C GLU A 34 5.25 10.43 3.80
N PRO A 35 4.28 9.53 4.08
CA PRO A 35 4.51 8.40 4.97
C PRO A 35 5.55 7.42 4.39
N GLN A 36 6.51 6.98 5.22
CA GLN A 36 7.62 6.16 4.75
C GLN A 36 7.33 4.64 4.81
N ILE A 37 6.69 4.17 5.88
CA ILE A 37 6.43 2.74 6.10
C ILE A 37 5.33 2.22 5.18
N VAL A 38 4.21 2.97 5.11
CA VAL A 38 3.09 2.65 4.21
C VAL A 38 2.84 3.86 3.33
N ARG A 39 3.45 3.89 2.14
CA ARG A 39 3.44 5.04 1.24
C ARG A 39 2.03 5.45 0.83
N LYS A 40 1.87 6.67 0.32
CA LYS A 40 0.58 7.11 -0.24
C LYS A 40 0.08 6.09 -1.28
N ARG A 41 -1.21 5.77 -1.19
CA ARG A 41 -1.92 4.82 -2.08
C ARG A 41 -1.47 3.35 -2.00
N GLN A 42 -0.34 3.00 -1.37
CA GLN A 42 0.12 1.62 -1.21
C GLN A 42 -0.86 0.79 -0.38
N ARG A 43 -1.48 -0.26 -0.93
CA ARG A 43 -2.46 -1.11 -0.22
C ARG A 43 -1.95 -2.49 0.17
N ARG A 44 -0.82 -2.92 -0.37
CA ARG A 44 -0.21 -4.21 -0.07
C ARG A 44 1.18 -4.02 0.54
N LEU A 45 1.47 -4.80 1.57
CA LEU A 45 2.74 -4.84 2.30
C LEU A 45 3.31 -6.24 2.11
N GLY A 46 4.26 -6.37 1.17
CA GLY A 46 4.86 -7.64 0.78
C GLY A 46 5.36 -7.61 -0.66
N ASP A 47 6.01 -8.70 -1.08
CA ASP A 47 6.74 -8.83 -2.36
C ASP A 47 5.88 -9.44 -3.47
N VAL A 48 4.56 -9.21 -3.42
CA VAL A 48 3.61 -9.74 -4.42
C VAL A 48 4.00 -9.31 -5.84
N ASP A 49 4.54 -8.10 -6.00
CA ASP A 49 5.00 -7.59 -7.30
C ASP A 49 6.13 -8.47 -7.89
N GLU A 50 7.03 -8.99 -7.06
CA GLU A 50 8.09 -9.91 -7.49
C GLU A 50 7.53 -11.26 -7.92
N ILE A 51 6.52 -11.76 -7.19
CA ILE A 51 5.83 -13.01 -7.54
C ILE A 51 5.13 -12.84 -8.90
N VAL A 52 4.38 -11.75 -9.10
CA VAL A 52 3.70 -11.44 -10.36
C VAL A 52 4.70 -11.36 -11.51
N LEU A 53 5.84 -10.68 -11.30
CA LEU A 53 6.90 -10.58 -12.30
C LEU A 53 7.48 -11.97 -12.64
N SER A 54 7.68 -12.82 -11.64
CA SER A 54 8.20 -14.19 -11.85
C SER A 54 7.22 -15.08 -12.63
N LEU A 55 5.91 -14.96 -12.39
CA LEU A 55 4.89 -15.72 -13.10
C LEU A 55 4.75 -15.25 -14.55
N TYR A 56 4.79 -13.93 -14.76
CA TYR A 56 4.81 -13.36 -16.10
C TYR A 56 6.05 -13.82 -16.88
N ALA A 57 7.23 -13.82 -16.25
CA ALA A 57 8.46 -14.33 -16.84
C ALA A 57 8.39 -15.84 -17.18
N LYS A 58 7.60 -16.62 -16.44
CA LYS A 58 7.33 -18.03 -16.72
C LYS A 58 6.30 -18.25 -17.84
N GLY A 59 5.79 -17.19 -18.46
CA GLY A 59 4.87 -17.26 -19.59
C GLY A 59 3.39 -17.34 -19.21
N LEU A 60 3.04 -17.14 -17.93
CA LEU A 60 1.64 -17.07 -17.53
C LEU A 60 1.02 -15.76 -18.03
N THR A 61 -0.19 -15.86 -18.54
CA THR A 61 -1.00 -14.70 -18.90
C THR A 61 -1.48 -13.97 -17.64
N THR A 62 -1.80 -12.69 -17.78
CA THR A 62 -2.37 -11.90 -16.66
C THR A 62 -3.70 -12.49 -16.14
N GLY A 63 -4.44 -13.21 -16.99
CA GLY A 63 -5.65 -13.92 -16.60
C GLY A 63 -5.35 -15.08 -15.66
N GLU A 64 -4.34 -15.89 -15.97
CA GLU A 64 -3.89 -17.02 -15.14
C GLU A 64 -3.26 -16.55 -13.82
N ILE A 65 -2.59 -15.40 -13.80
CA ILE A 65 -2.01 -14.82 -12.57
C ILE A 65 -3.09 -14.23 -11.65
N SER A 66 -4.21 -13.78 -12.22
CA SER A 66 -5.30 -13.14 -11.47
C SER A 66 -6.37 -14.11 -10.96
N ALA A 67 -6.39 -15.35 -11.46
CA ALA A 67 -7.34 -16.39 -11.11
C ALA A 67 -6.95 -17.07 -9.79
#